data_AF-A0A969UGY8-F1
#
_entry.id   AF-A0A969UGY8-F1
#
_cell.length_a   1.000
_cell.length_b   1.000
_cell.length_c   1.000
_cell.angle_alpha   90.00
_cell.angle_beta   90.00
_cell.angle_gamma   90.00
#
_symmetry.space_group_name_H-M   'P 1'
#
loop_
_entity.id
_entity.type
_entity.pdbx_description
1 polymer ?
#
loop_
_entity_poly.entity_id
_entity_poly.type
_entity_poly.pdbx_seq_one_letter_code
_entity_poly.pdbx_strand_id
1 'polypeptide(L)'
;MDFGDAKRLFSTIATTKIQHFAAYARTLDTAEFQDILLPKRRTLLLSLIYQSQVKARDNLVSMFLKRLATIHNRGKERLEQIKQEQRAMTEGLLGIFGEVLDAHDATSDETILGRQVQSLIKTHGGSEKIRYQWEEVTAYNNDDYLPLLWQYYSNYRASLFKLIQGLELRSTTQNQSVIEAVTFLLVEILTALKRR
;
A
#
# COMPACT_ATOMS: atom_id res chain seq x y z
N MET A 1 17.57 -8.36 19.51
CA MET A 1 17.26 -9.06 20.77
C MET A 1 16.00 -9.85 20.55
N ASP A 2 16.08 -11.17 20.64
CA ASP A 2 14.98 -12.09 20.35
C ASP A 2 14.25 -12.42 21.65
N PHE A 3 13.41 -11.48 22.12
CA PHE A 3 12.63 -11.71 23.32
C PHE A 3 11.51 -12.70 23.00
N GLY A 4 11.69 -13.94 23.47
CA GLY A 4 10.63 -14.92 23.52
C GLY A 4 10.54 -15.86 22.32
N ASP A 5 11.61 -16.18 21.60
CA ASP A 5 11.56 -17.26 20.60
C ASP A 5 11.47 -18.64 21.25
N ALA A 6 10.28 -18.94 21.78
CA ALA A 6 9.94 -20.23 22.39
C ALA A 6 10.13 -21.37 21.39
N LYS A 7 10.16 -21.09 20.09
CA LYS A 7 10.49 -22.03 19.02
C LYS A 7 11.83 -22.74 19.26
N ARG A 8 12.84 -22.04 19.78
CA ARG A 8 14.18 -22.62 20.04
C ARG A 8 14.12 -23.73 21.07
N LEU A 9 13.23 -23.60 22.05
CA LEU A 9 13.02 -24.58 23.12
C LEU A 9 12.28 -25.83 22.63
N PHE A 10 11.70 -25.79 21.42
CA PHE A 10 10.94 -26.88 20.82
C PHE A 10 11.60 -27.48 19.56
N SER A 11 12.90 -27.24 19.33
CA SER A 11 13.59 -27.65 18.10
C SER A 11 13.53 -29.15 17.79
N THR A 12 13.36 -29.99 18.81
CA THR A 12 13.29 -31.45 18.70
C THR A 12 11.86 -32.02 18.72
N ILE A 13 10.85 -31.17 18.92
CA ILE A 13 9.45 -31.59 19.09
C ILE A 13 8.64 -31.21 17.85
N ALA A 14 7.86 -32.17 17.33
CA ALA A 14 6.96 -31.92 16.21
C ALA A 14 5.93 -30.84 16.54
N THR A 15 5.69 -29.92 15.60
CA THR A 15 4.77 -28.78 15.76
C THR A 15 3.34 -29.20 16.12
N THR A 16 2.86 -30.32 15.56
CA THR A 16 1.54 -30.89 15.88
C THR A 16 1.41 -31.28 17.35
N LYS A 17 2.48 -31.79 17.96
CA LYS A 17 2.52 -32.15 19.38
C LYS A 17 2.50 -30.91 20.28
N ILE A 18 3.20 -29.84 19.88
CA ILE A 18 3.15 -28.55 20.57
C ILE A 18 1.74 -27.96 20.52
N GLN A 19 1.08 -28.03 19.36
CA GLN A 19 -0.31 -27.57 19.20
C GLN A 19 -1.26 -28.37 20.09
N HIS A 20 -1.11 -29.69 20.15
CA HIS A 20 -1.90 -30.55 21.04
C HIS A 20 -1.68 -30.19 22.51
N PHE A 21 -0.43 -29.98 22.93
CA PHE A 21 -0.12 -29.54 24.29
C PHE A 21 -0.68 -28.17 24.62
N ALA A 22 -0.63 -27.21 23.67
CA ALA A 22 -1.24 -25.90 23.84
C ALA A 22 -2.78 -25.99 23.92
N ALA A 23 -3.41 -26.91 23.17
CA ALA A 23 -4.85 -27.13 23.23
C ALA A 23 -5.26 -27.73 24.59
N TYR A 24 -4.56 -28.78 25.04
CA TYR A 24 -4.76 -29.36 26.37
C TYR A 24 -4.51 -28.33 27.49
N ALA A 25 -3.46 -27.52 27.38
CA ALA A 25 -3.18 -26.45 28.33
C ALA A 25 -4.31 -25.42 28.41
N ARG A 26 -5.09 -25.19 27.35
CA ARG A 26 -6.21 -24.23 27.36
C ARG A 26 -7.45 -24.77 28.04
N THR A 27 -7.60 -26.09 28.16
CA THR A 27 -8.77 -26.70 28.82
C THR A 27 -8.60 -26.78 30.33
N LEU A 28 -7.37 -26.63 30.84
CA LEU A 28 -7.06 -26.73 32.25
C LEU A 28 -7.32 -25.41 32.98
N ASP A 29 -7.88 -25.48 34.18
CA ASP A 29 -7.97 -24.36 35.09
C ASP A 29 -6.70 -24.17 35.94
N THR A 30 -6.67 -23.12 36.76
CA THR A 30 -5.49 -22.81 37.59
C THR A 30 -5.21 -23.85 38.67
N ALA A 31 -6.23 -24.53 39.19
CA ALA A 31 -6.08 -25.54 40.24
C ALA A 31 -5.51 -26.84 39.62
N GLU A 32 -6.07 -27.29 38.51
CA GLU A 32 -5.57 -28.43 37.75
C GLU A 32 -4.12 -28.21 37.28
N PHE A 33 -3.75 -26.96 36.95
CA PHE A 33 -2.36 -26.62 36.64
C PHE A 33 -1.41 -26.78 37.83
N GLN A 34 -1.86 -26.60 39.07
CA GLN A 34 -1.03 -26.77 40.26
C GLN A 34 -0.79 -28.25 40.59
N ASP A 35 -1.75 -29.11 40.28
CA ASP A 35 -1.65 -30.56 40.50
C ASP A 35 -0.72 -31.27 39.51
N ILE A 36 -0.33 -30.58 38.42
CA ILE A 36 0.59 -31.12 37.43
C ILE A 36 2.05 -30.97 37.88
N LEU A 37 2.81 -32.07 37.74
CA LEU A 37 4.27 -32.09 37.95
C LEU A 37 4.98 -30.96 37.20
N LEU A 38 5.89 -30.26 37.90
CA LEU A 38 6.58 -29.06 37.42
C LEU A 38 7.16 -29.16 35.99
N PRO A 39 7.80 -30.27 35.57
CA PRO A 39 8.32 -30.38 34.20
C PRO A 39 7.20 -30.36 33.15
N LYS A 40 6.13 -31.13 33.36
CA LYS A 40 4.97 -31.17 32.46
C LYS A 40 4.26 -29.81 32.44
N ARG A 41 4.12 -29.18 33.60
CA ARG A 41 3.53 -27.84 33.75
C ARG A 41 4.25 -26.79 32.90
N ARG A 42 5.58 -26.76 32.97
CA ARG A 42 6.43 -25.85 32.17
C ARG A 42 6.24 -26.09 30.67
N THR A 43 6.23 -27.34 30.22
CA THR A 43 6.00 -27.68 28.81
C THR A 43 4.65 -27.18 28.30
N LEU A 44 3.58 -27.33 29.09
CA LEU A 44 2.24 -26.85 28.73
C LEU A 44 2.19 -25.33 28.63
N LEU A 45 2.76 -24.61 29.61
CA LEU A 45 2.82 -23.14 29.59
C LEU A 45 3.66 -22.63 28.41
N LEU A 46 4.82 -23.22 28.16
CA LEU A 46 5.67 -22.87 27.02
C LEU A 46 4.94 -23.12 25.69
N SER A 47 4.20 -24.22 25.58
CA SER A 47 3.42 -24.55 24.38
C SER A 47 2.30 -23.52 24.16
N LEU A 48 1.65 -23.06 25.23
CA LEU A 48 0.62 -22.03 25.18
C LEU A 48 1.18 -20.66 24.76
N ILE A 49 2.31 -20.25 25.32
CA ILE A 49 3.03 -19.03 24.93
C ILE A 49 3.47 -19.10 23.47
N TYR A 50 4.06 -20.23 23.04
CA TYR A 50 4.47 -20.40 21.65
C TYR A 50 3.27 -20.29 20.71
N GLN A 51 2.15 -20.94 21.01
CA GLN A 51 0.96 -20.88 20.17
C GLN A 51 0.34 -19.47 20.14
N SER A 52 0.41 -18.69 21.23
CA SER A 52 -0.07 -17.30 21.22
C SER A 52 0.83 -16.41 20.39
N GLN A 53 2.15 -16.62 20.42
CA GLN A 53 3.12 -15.92 19.57
C GLN A 53 2.91 -16.21 18.09
N VAL A 54 2.69 -17.46 17.71
CA VAL A 54 2.38 -17.84 16.32
C VAL A 54 1.12 -17.10 15.84
N LYS A 55 0.03 -17.16 16.61
CA LYS A 55 -1.21 -16.44 16.28
C LYS A 55 -1.01 -14.92 16.18
N ALA A 56 -0.22 -14.34 17.08
CA ALA A 56 0.08 -12.92 17.05
C ALA A 56 0.86 -12.53 15.78
N ARG A 57 1.87 -13.33 15.40
CA ARG A 57 2.63 -13.15 14.15
C ARG A 57 1.70 -13.23 12.93
N ASP A 58 0.83 -14.23 12.86
CA ASP A 58 -0.12 -14.37 11.74
C ASP A 58 -1.08 -13.17 11.64
N ASN A 59 -1.60 -12.70 12.77
CA ASN A 59 -2.45 -11.52 12.82
C ASN A 59 -1.72 -10.26 12.34
N LEU A 60 -0.47 -10.06 12.78
CA LEU A 60 0.36 -8.93 12.35
C LEU A 60 0.61 -8.96 10.84
N VAL A 61 0.91 -10.12 10.27
CA VAL A 61 1.07 -10.30 8.81
C VAL A 61 -0.26 -9.98 8.09
N SER A 62 -1.38 -10.49 8.58
CA SER A 62 -2.70 -10.20 7.99
C SER A 62 -3.01 -8.69 7.99
N MET A 63 -2.74 -8.01 9.12
CA MET A 63 -2.93 -6.57 9.24
C MET A 63 -2.01 -5.79 8.30
N PHE A 64 -0.75 -6.22 8.16
CA PHE A 64 0.21 -5.62 7.23
C PHE A 64 -0.27 -5.71 5.78
N LEU A 65 -0.66 -6.91 5.33
CA LEU A 65 -1.16 -7.14 3.97
C LEU A 65 -2.42 -6.32 3.69
N LYS A 66 -3.38 -6.31 4.62
CA LYS A 66 -4.61 -5.50 4.51
C LYS A 66 -4.28 -4.02 4.41
N ARG A 67 -3.34 -3.52 5.22
CA ARG A 67 -2.92 -2.12 5.21
C ARG A 67 -2.29 -1.73 3.88
N LEU A 68 -1.37 -2.55 3.36
CA LEU A 68 -0.78 -2.32 2.03
C LEU A 68 -1.84 -2.34 0.94
N ALA A 69 -2.75 -3.33 0.94
CA ALA A 69 -3.84 -3.38 -0.02
C ALA A 69 -4.69 -2.11 0.00
N THR A 70 -5.02 -1.59 1.19
CA THR A 70 -5.73 -0.30 1.31
C THR A 70 -4.93 0.87 0.72
N ILE A 71 -3.62 0.92 0.95
CA ILE A 71 -2.75 1.97 0.37
C ILE A 71 -2.77 1.90 -1.16
N HIS A 72 -2.59 0.71 -1.74
CA HIS A 72 -2.65 0.51 -3.19
C HIS A 72 -4.02 0.88 -3.77
N ASN A 73 -5.11 0.47 -3.11
CA ASN A 73 -6.46 0.78 -3.55
C ASN A 73 -6.71 2.29 -3.55
N ARG A 74 -6.26 3.02 -2.52
CA ARG A 74 -6.36 4.49 -2.48
C ARG A 74 -5.54 5.17 -3.58
N GLY A 75 -4.35 4.65 -3.88
CA GLY A 75 -3.56 5.14 -5.02
C GLY A 75 -4.29 5.00 -6.36
N LYS A 76 -4.89 3.83 -6.60
CA LYS A 76 -5.70 3.57 -7.79
C LYS A 76 -6.95 4.45 -7.85
N GLU A 77 -7.64 4.61 -6.73
CA GLU A 77 -8.80 5.49 -6.62
C GLU A 77 -8.43 6.94 -6.93
N ARG A 78 -7.30 7.43 -6.41
CA ARG A 78 -6.83 8.79 -6.73
C ARG A 78 -6.45 8.92 -8.20
N LEU A 79 -5.84 7.91 -8.81
CA LEU A 79 -5.56 7.92 -10.24
C LEU A 79 -6.86 8.03 -11.06
N GLU A 80 -7.90 7.30 -10.67
CA GLU A 80 -9.20 7.36 -11.33
C GLU A 80 -9.86 8.73 -11.19
N GLN A 81 -9.75 9.36 -10.01
CA GLN A 81 -10.22 10.73 -9.81
C GLN A 81 -9.49 11.73 -10.72
N ILE A 82 -8.16 11.63 -10.81
CA ILE A 82 -7.36 12.49 -11.70
C ILE A 82 -7.79 12.29 -13.15
N LYS A 83 -8.01 11.05 -13.59
CA LYS A 83 -8.51 10.76 -14.94
C LYS A 83 -9.88 11.35 -15.20
N GLN A 84 -10.78 11.31 -14.22
CA GLN A 84 -12.11 11.90 -14.34
C GLN A 84 -12.05 13.43 -14.42
N GLU A 85 -11.20 14.07 -13.61
CA GLU A 85 -10.91 15.51 -13.66
C GLU A 85 -10.36 15.90 -15.05
N GLN A 86 -9.40 15.14 -15.58
CA GLN A 86 -8.83 15.33 -16.92
C GLN A 86 -9.83 15.08 -18.04
N ARG A 87 -10.72 14.09 -17.91
CA ARG A 87 -11.77 13.81 -18.90
C ARG A 87 -12.73 14.99 -19.01
N ALA A 88 -13.18 15.54 -17.88
CA ALA A 88 -14.03 16.74 -17.89
C ALA A 88 -13.33 17.94 -18.56
N MET A 89 -12.03 18.11 -18.30
CA MET A 89 -11.24 19.15 -18.96
C MET A 89 -11.10 18.91 -20.47
N THR A 90 -10.87 17.66 -20.88
CA THR A 90 -10.77 17.27 -22.30
C THR A 90 -12.09 17.46 -23.04
N GLU A 91 -13.21 17.08 -22.45
CA GLU A 91 -14.55 17.30 -23.00
C GLU A 91 -14.84 18.80 -23.17
N GLY A 92 -14.44 19.63 -22.20
CA GLY A 92 -14.53 21.09 -22.32
C GLY A 92 -13.70 21.66 -23.47
N LEU A 93 -12.44 21.21 -23.61
CA LEU A 93 -11.58 21.62 -24.73
C LEU A 93 -12.12 21.15 -26.09
N LEU A 94 -12.67 19.95 -26.18
CA LEU A 94 -13.32 19.43 -27.38
C LEU A 94 -14.60 20.19 -27.71
N GLY A 95 -15.37 20.62 -26.72
CA GLY A 95 -16.54 21.49 -26.92
C GLY A 95 -16.17 22.81 -27.58
N ILE A 96 -15.12 23.48 -27.07
CA ILE A 96 -14.60 24.72 -27.69
C ILE A 96 -14.17 24.48 -29.13
N PHE A 97 -13.48 23.35 -29.39
CA PHE A 97 -13.09 22.99 -30.74
C PHE A 97 -14.29 22.72 -31.66
N GLY A 98 -15.35 22.08 -31.14
CA GLY A 98 -16.61 21.90 -31.85
C GLY A 98 -17.25 23.23 -32.26
N GLU A 99 -17.31 24.21 -31.36
CA GLU A 99 -17.85 25.54 -31.69
C GLU A 99 -17.02 26.27 -32.76
N VAL A 100 -15.70 26.03 -32.79
CA VAL A 100 -14.83 26.54 -33.86
C VAL A 100 -15.13 25.86 -35.20
N LEU A 101 -15.39 24.55 -35.22
CA LEU A 101 -15.80 23.84 -36.43
C LEU A 101 -17.17 24.33 -36.93
N ASP A 102 -18.13 24.54 -36.02
CA ASP A 102 -19.44 25.10 -36.37
C ASP A 102 -19.31 26.50 -36.98
N ALA A 103 -18.43 27.34 -36.43
CA ALA A 103 -18.14 28.66 -36.98
C ALA A 103 -17.48 28.59 -38.37
N HIS A 104 -16.61 27.60 -38.59
CA HIS A 104 -15.99 27.35 -39.89
C HIS A 104 -17.02 26.92 -40.94
N ASP A 105 -17.94 26.03 -40.58
CA ASP A 105 -18.99 25.56 -41.50
C ASP A 105 -20.03 26.65 -41.80
N ALA A 106 -20.24 27.59 -40.86
CA ALA A 106 -21.21 28.67 -41.00
C ALA A 106 -20.75 29.82 -41.92
N THR A 107 -19.45 29.98 -42.17
CA THR A 107 -18.95 31.09 -43.00
C THR A 107 -17.70 30.75 -43.78
N SER A 108 -17.70 31.06 -45.09
CA SER A 108 -16.50 30.91 -45.94
C SER A 108 -15.59 32.15 -45.89
N ASP A 109 -15.97 33.21 -45.17
CA ASP A 109 -15.16 34.43 -45.01
C ASP A 109 -14.20 34.30 -43.83
N GLU A 110 -12.91 34.19 -44.14
CA GLU A 110 -11.81 34.06 -43.18
C GLU A 110 -11.77 35.20 -42.15
N THR A 111 -12.20 36.41 -42.52
CA THR A 111 -12.18 37.56 -41.61
C THR A 111 -13.32 37.53 -40.59
N ILE A 112 -14.46 36.95 -40.95
CA ILE A 112 -15.59 36.74 -40.05
C ILE A 112 -15.28 35.57 -39.10
N LEU A 113 -14.73 34.48 -39.66
CA LEU A 113 -14.27 33.32 -38.88
C LEU A 113 -13.23 33.72 -37.83
N GLY A 114 -12.22 34.50 -38.21
CA GLY A 114 -11.18 34.97 -37.29
C GLY A 114 -11.74 35.78 -36.11
N ARG A 115 -12.75 36.63 -36.35
CA ARG A 115 -13.43 37.38 -35.26
C ARG A 115 -14.26 36.46 -34.37
N GLN A 116 -14.96 35.49 -34.95
CA GLN A 116 -15.75 34.50 -34.19
C GLN A 116 -14.86 33.65 -33.29
N VAL A 117 -13.75 33.10 -33.81
CA VAL A 117 -12.76 32.36 -33.02
C VAL A 117 -12.18 33.23 -31.90
N GLN A 118 -11.84 34.49 -32.18
CA GLN A 118 -11.35 35.42 -31.15
C GLN A 118 -12.41 35.73 -30.08
N SER A 119 -13.69 35.77 -30.47
CA SER A 119 -14.82 35.91 -29.53
C SER A 119 -14.99 34.66 -28.67
N LEU A 120 -14.95 33.47 -29.26
CA LEU A 120 -15.05 32.18 -28.56
C LEU A 120 -13.94 32.04 -27.51
N ILE A 121 -12.69 32.31 -27.90
CA ILE A 121 -11.55 32.27 -26.96
C ILE A 121 -11.77 33.24 -25.78
N LYS A 122 -12.32 34.44 -26.01
CA LYS A 122 -12.65 35.38 -24.93
C LYS A 122 -13.76 34.86 -24.03
N THR A 123 -14.82 34.29 -24.59
CA THR A 123 -15.95 33.71 -23.85
C THR A 123 -15.52 32.60 -22.90
N HIS A 124 -14.59 31.73 -23.33
CA HIS A 124 -14.10 30.63 -22.50
C HIS A 124 -12.99 31.02 -21.49
N GLY A 125 -12.71 32.31 -21.32
CA GLY A 125 -11.78 32.83 -20.31
C GLY A 125 -10.37 33.10 -20.84
N GLY A 126 -10.21 33.24 -22.16
CA GLY A 126 -8.97 33.67 -22.81
C GLY A 126 -8.02 32.53 -23.17
N SER A 127 -7.04 32.85 -24.02
CA SER A 127 -6.06 31.88 -24.53
C SER A 127 -5.15 31.32 -23.43
N GLU A 128 -4.88 32.09 -22.38
CA GLU A 128 -4.05 31.64 -21.25
C GLU A 128 -4.72 30.52 -20.47
N LYS A 129 -6.03 30.64 -20.19
CA LYS A 129 -6.78 29.62 -19.46
C LYS A 129 -6.91 28.33 -20.25
N ILE A 130 -7.22 28.43 -21.55
CA ILE A 130 -7.31 27.27 -22.44
C ILE A 130 -5.96 26.57 -22.57
N ARG A 131 -4.86 27.34 -22.67
CA ARG A 131 -3.50 26.81 -22.72
C ARG A 131 -3.12 26.10 -21.43
N TYR A 132 -3.41 26.69 -20.27
CA TYR A 132 -3.18 26.07 -18.97
C TYR A 132 -3.90 24.71 -18.86
N GLN A 133 -5.17 24.65 -19.26
CA GLN A 133 -5.94 23.39 -19.27
C GLN A 133 -5.33 22.34 -20.21
N TRP A 134 -4.88 22.76 -21.40
CA TRP A 134 -4.24 21.86 -22.35
C TRP A 134 -2.88 21.32 -21.83
N GLU A 135 -2.07 22.17 -21.20
CA GLU A 135 -0.81 21.77 -20.55
C GLU A 135 -1.05 20.81 -19.38
N GLU A 136 -2.10 21.04 -18.58
CA GLU A 136 -2.46 20.19 -17.45
C GLU A 136 -2.90 18.78 -17.89
N VAL A 137 -3.69 18.67 -18.96
CA VAL A 137 -4.09 17.36 -19.54
C VAL A 137 -2.89 16.63 -20.15
N THR A 138 -1.99 17.33 -20.83
CA THR A 138 -0.85 16.70 -21.54
C THR A 138 0.28 16.25 -20.60
N ALA A 139 0.43 16.87 -19.43
CA ALA A 139 1.49 16.56 -18.47
C ALA A 139 1.34 15.19 -17.76
N TYR A 140 0.15 14.60 -17.72
CA TYR A 140 -0.17 13.48 -16.83
C TYR A 140 -0.84 12.29 -17.54
N ASN A 141 -0.27 11.85 -18.66
CA ASN A 141 -0.75 10.70 -19.43
C ASN A 141 -0.23 9.33 -18.97
N ASN A 142 0.47 9.23 -17.84
CA ASN A 142 1.06 7.96 -17.41
C ASN A 142 0.11 7.22 -16.47
N ASP A 143 -0.26 5.99 -16.83
CA ASP A 143 -1.14 5.08 -16.06
C ASP A 143 -0.49 4.53 -14.76
N ASP A 144 0.48 5.26 -14.20
CA ASP A 144 1.25 4.85 -13.04
C ASP A 144 0.73 5.47 -11.74
N TYR A 145 0.08 4.65 -10.91
CA TYR A 145 -0.44 5.05 -9.61
C TYR A 145 0.62 4.96 -8.48
N LEU A 146 1.80 4.38 -8.73
CA LEU A 146 2.82 4.18 -7.68
C LEU A 146 3.29 5.49 -7.02
N PRO A 147 3.52 6.60 -7.76
CA PRO A 147 3.89 7.88 -7.15
C PRO A 147 2.81 8.42 -6.19
N LEU A 148 1.54 8.13 -6.48
CA LEU A 148 0.39 8.58 -5.67
C LEU A 148 0.28 7.82 -4.33
N LEU A 149 1.03 6.73 -4.15
CA LEU A 149 1.03 5.97 -2.90
C LEU A 149 1.72 6.72 -1.77
N TRP A 150 2.67 7.61 -2.05
CA TRP A 150 3.52 8.24 -1.04
C TRP A 150 2.72 8.96 0.06
N GLN A 151 1.69 9.72 -0.32
CA GLN A 151 0.81 10.42 0.63
C GLN A 151 0.08 9.47 1.59
N TYR A 152 -0.25 8.25 1.15
CA TYR A 152 -0.95 7.25 1.96
C TYR A 152 0.03 6.38 2.74
N TYR A 153 1.22 6.15 2.18
CA TYR A 153 2.26 5.29 2.74
C TYR A 153 3.08 5.97 3.85
N SER A 154 3.42 7.25 3.67
CA SER A 154 4.31 8.02 4.56
C SER A 154 3.91 7.93 6.04
N ASN A 155 2.61 8.01 6.33
CA ASN A 155 2.04 7.90 7.68
C ASN A 155 2.30 6.55 8.36
N TYR A 156 2.39 5.47 7.59
CA TYR A 156 2.56 4.10 8.10
C TYR A 156 3.98 3.58 7.93
N ARG A 157 4.83 4.27 7.18
CA ARG A 157 6.19 3.84 6.83
C ARG A 157 6.95 3.29 8.04
N ALA A 158 7.03 4.06 9.13
CA ALA A 158 7.78 3.64 10.32
C ALA A 158 7.23 2.33 10.93
N SER A 159 5.91 2.20 11.05
CA SER A 159 5.27 1.01 11.62
C SER A 159 5.41 -0.21 10.71
N LEU A 160 5.27 -0.03 9.38
CA LEU A 160 5.46 -1.09 8.39
C LEU A 160 6.90 -1.62 8.43
N PHE A 161 7.89 -0.73 8.51
CA PHE A 161 9.30 -1.12 8.63
C PHE A 161 9.61 -1.81 9.95
N LYS A 162 9.10 -1.33 11.08
CA LYS A 162 9.25 -2.01 12.38
C LYS A 162 8.67 -3.43 12.36
N LEU A 163 7.53 -3.61 11.71
CA LEU A 163 6.89 -4.91 11.57
C LEU A 163 7.71 -5.85 10.68
N ILE A 164 8.22 -5.37 9.53
CA ILE A 164 9.13 -6.13 8.67
C ILE A 164 10.40 -6.54 9.43
N GLN A 165 10.98 -5.65 10.24
CA GLN A 165 12.16 -5.97 11.06
C GLN A 165 11.89 -7.01 12.14
N GLY A 166 10.67 -7.05 12.67
CA GLY A 166 10.25 -8.01 13.69
C GLY A 166 9.83 -9.37 13.12
N LEU A 167 9.68 -9.49 11.81
CA LEU A 167 9.29 -10.73 11.13
C LEU A 167 10.50 -11.39 10.48
N GLU A 168 10.60 -12.71 10.66
CA GLU A 168 11.56 -13.52 9.93
C GLU A 168 11.01 -13.83 8.53
N LEU A 169 11.40 -13.04 7.54
CA LEU A 169 11.02 -13.25 6.14
C LEU A 169 11.88 -14.34 5.51
N ARG A 170 11.24 -15.33 4.88
CA ARG A 170 11.89 -16.39 4.13
C ARG A 170 11.20 -16.54 2.79
N SER A 171 11.97 -16.71 1.71
CA SER A 171 11.38 -17.05 0.41
C SER A 171 10.76 -18.44 0.47
N THR A 172 9.55 -18.56 -0.05
CA THR A 172 8.88 -19.84 -0.27
C THR A 172 9.27 -20.47 -1.61
N THR A 173 10.12 -19.79 -2.39
CA THR A 173 10.61 -20.22 -3.70
C THR A 173 12.14 -20.21 -3.74
N GLN A 174 12.73 -20.73 -4.82
CA GLN A 174 14.18 -20.61 -5.03
C GLN A 174 14.62 -19.16 -5.31
N ASN A 175 13.69 -18.29 -5.72
CA ASN A 175 14.00 -16.91 -6.01
C ASN A 175 14.18 -16.10 -4.72
N GLN A 176 15.39 -15.57 -4.51
CA GLN A 176 15.74 -14.74 -3.34
C GLN A 176 15.73 -13.24 -3.64
N SER A 177 15.53 -12.81 -4.90
CA SER A 177 15.65 -11.40 -5.31
C SER A 177 14.82 -10.43 -4.46
N VAL A 178 13.59 -10.81 -4.11
CA VAL A 178 12.71 -9.98 -3.26
C VAL A 178 13.23 -9.90 -1.82
N ILE A 179 13.73 -11.01 -1.29
CA ILE A 179 14.30 -11.03 0.07
C ILE A 179 15.58 -10.18 0.09
N GLU A 180 16.46 -10.33 -0.90
CA GLU A 180 17.67 -9.53 -1.05
C GLU A 180 17.35 -8.03 -1.16
N ALA A 181 16.36 -7.66 -1.97
CA ALA A 181 15.92 -6.27 -2.10
C ALA A 181 15.38 -5.70 -0.78
N VAL A 182 14.55 -6.47 -0.05
CA VAL A 182 14.04 -6.06 1.26
C VAL A 182 15.19 -5.93 2.26
N THR A 183 16.13 -6.87 2.29
CA THR A 183 17.30 -6.81 3.16
C THR A 183 18.15 -5.58 2.85
N PHE A 184 18.39 -5.27 1.58
CA PHE A 184 19.10 -4.06 1.15
C PHE A 184 18.42 -2.79 1.68
N LEU A 185 17.10 -2.66 1.47
CA LEU A 185 16.32 -1.51 1.95
C LEU A 185 16.37 -1.37 3.47
N LEU A 186 16.29 -2.48 4.20
CA LEU A 186 16.36 -2.47 5.67
C LEU A 186 17.72 -1.99 6.17
N VAL A 187 18.81 -2.46 5.56
CA VAL A 187 20.17 -2.03 5.91
C VAL A 187 20.31 -0.53 5.66
N GLU A 188 19.96 -0.07 4.46
CA GLU A 188 20.15 1.33 4.05
C GLU A 188 19.39 2.31 4.97
N ILE A 189 18.12 1.99 5.28
CA ILE A 189 17.26 2.80 6.16
C ILE A 189 17.76 2.79 7.61
N LEU A 190 18.29 1.67 8.10
CA LEU A 190 18.90 1.60 9.44
C LEU A 190 20.17 2.44 9.53
N THR A 191 20.99 2.50 8.48
CA THR A 191 22.15 3.40 8.40
C THR A 191 21.73 4.87 8.39
N ALA A 192 20.65 5.22 7.67
CA ALA A 192 20.15 6.59 7.62
C ALA A 192 19.56 7.05 8.96
N LEU A 193 18.92 6.16 9.72
CA LEU A 193 18.40 6.45 11.06
C LEU A 193 19.47 6.53 12.16
N LYS A 194 20.62 5.86 12.00
CA LYS A 194 21.78 5.96 12.92
C LYS A 194 22.63 7.22 12.72
N ARG A 195 22.46 7.94 11.61
CA ARG A 195 23.17 9.19 11.29
C ARG A 195 22.39 10.46 11.71
N ARG A 196 21.24 10.29 12.36
CA ARG A 196 20.49 11.36 13.04
C ARG A 196 20.55 11.13 14.54
#